data_AF-A0A219B2A2-F1
#
_entry.id   AF-A0A219B2A2-F1
#
_cell.length_a   1.000
_cell.length_b   1.000
_cell.length_c   1.000
_cell.angle_alpha   90.00
_cell.angle_beta   90.00
_cell.angle_gamma   90.00
#
_symmetry.space_group_name_H-M   'P 1'
#
loop_
_entity.id
_entity.type
_entity.pdbx_description
1 polymer ?
#
loop_
_entity_poly.entity_id
_entity_poly.type
_entity_poly.pdbx_seq_one_letter_code
_entity_poly.pdbx_strand_id
1 'polypeptide(L)'
;MIAAGPLPKRPPHIELELSVMHALSTILAASLLVAACEASPRDTEAPGAEQERETAAQAAEPGTYDRSKAGTPMPDTTLLRRDEGPMSLQAYLGTPTLVNLWATWCAPCIAEMPALDRLAEARGGGLDVVLVSQDSGGWEQISPFLERVPIEHAVVLADPDMDLATGYPAPGLPMTILYDAAGKELWRYAGPNEWDEEGALAEEEGADAGDAGDESASAGDAGGQAAADTGLRAHGVRYVARGQEPGWLATLVPGERLTVAVDYGETEVRFPAPAQAPRKAPFSFELEDGGHSLSLTVRDESCEDPMSGRAYPHSVSLTLDGRTFRGCGTAL
;
A
#
# COMPACT_ATOMS: atom_id res chain seq x y z
N MET A 1 -46.27 -29.67 -63.83
CA MET A 1 -47.74 -29.59 -63.64
C MET A 1 -48.21 -30.91 -63.05
N ILE A 2 -49.08 -30.83 -62.02
CA ILE A 2 -49.77 -31.93 -61.30
C ILE A 2 -48.80 -32.74 -60.39
N ALA A 3 -49.03 -32.98 -59.09
CA ALA A 3 -50.27 -33.19 -58.37
C ALA A 3 -50.25 -32.58 -56.95
N ALA A 4 -51.42 -32.14 -56.49
CA ALA A 4 -51.71 -31.73 -55.13
C ALA A 4 -51.80 -32.96 -54.19
N GLY A 5 -51.10 -32.89 -53.06
CA GLY A 5 -51.28 -33.80 -51.92
C GLY A 5 -52.41 -33.32 -50.98
N PRO A 6 -53.12 -34.22 -50.30
CA PRO A 6 -54.30 -33.89 -49.51
C PRO A 6 -53.98 -33.15 -48.19
N LEU A 7 -54.90 -32.27 -47.79
CA LEU A 7 -54.88 -31.45 -46.58
C LEU A 7 -54.89 -32.30 -45.29
N PRO A 8 -54.08 -31.97 -44.26
CA PRO A 8 -54.21 -32.57 -42.95
C PRO A 8 -55.48 -32.09 -42.23
N LYS A 9 -56.20 -33.08 -41.65
CA LYS A 9 -57.45 -32.95 -40.90
C LYS A 9 -57.29 -32.04 -39.67
N ARG A 10 -58.23 -31.12 -39.48
CA ARG A 10 -58.44 -30.39 -38.22
C ARG A 10 -59.11 -31.32 -37.19
N PRO A 11 -58.54 -31.52 -35.99
CA PRO A 11 -59.27 -32.06 -34.85
C PRO A 11 -60.15 -30.98 -34.19
N PRO A 12 -61.19 -31.41 -33.46
CA PRO A 12 -62.36 -30.60 -33.11
C PRO A 12 -62.12 -29.59 -31.99
N HIS A 13 -62.87 -28.50 -32.08
CA HIS A 13 -63.07 -27.47 -31.07
C HIS A 13 -63.56 -28.13 -29.78
N ILE A 14 -62.74 -28.07 -28.72
CA ILE A 14 -63.17 -28.40 -27.36
C ILE A 14 -63.51 -27.08 -26.68
N GLU A 15 -64.81 -26.92 -26.44
CA GLU A 15 -65.48 -25.98 -25.58
C GLU A 15 -64.69 -25.80 -24.27
N LEU A 16 -64.18 -24.59 -24.05
CA LEU A 16 -63.60 -24.18 -22.77
C LEU A 16 -64.74 -23.75 -21.85
N GLU A 17 -65.15 -24.71 -21.04
CA GLU A 17 -66.08 -24.64 -19.91
C GLU A 17 -65.88 -23.39 -19.03
N LEU A 18 -67.01 -22.78 -18.70
CA LEU A 18 -67.26 -21.47 -18.09
C LEU A 18 -66.84 -21.36 -16.59
N SER A 19 -65.90 -22.19 -16.12
CA SER A 19 -65.57 -22.30 -14.69
C SER A 19 -64.23 -21.69 -14.27
N VAL A 20 -63.39 -21.22 -15.20
CA VAL A 20 -62.07 -20.62 -14.86
C VAL A 20 -62.11 -19.08 -14.76
N MET A 21 -63.22 -18.45 -15.12
CA MET A 21 -63.33 -16.98 -15.16
C MET A 21 -63.84 -16.35 -13.86
N HIS A 22 -64.33 -17.15 -12.90
CA HIS A 22 -64.77 -16.67 -11.58
C HIS A 22 -63.66 -16.71 -10.50
N ALA A 23 -62.53 -17.38 -10.76
CA ALA A 23 -61.42 -17.47 -9.82
C ALA A 23 -60.40 -16.32 -9.93
N LEU A 24 -60.43 -15.54 -11.02
CA LEU A 24 -59.52 -14.41 -11.25
C LEU A 24 -60.13 -13.05 -10.86
N SER A 25 -61.44 -12.96 -10.65
CA SER A 25 -62.10 -11.70 -10.29
C SER A 25 -62.21 -11.45 -8.77
N THR A 26 -61.89 -12.44 -7.93
CA THR A 26 -61.95 -12.30 -6.46
C THR A 26 -60.59 -12.02 -5.81
N ILE A 27 -59.48 -12.14 -6.55
CA ILE A 27 -58.12 -11.89 -6.01
C ILE A 27 -57.69 -10.42 -6.20
N LEU A 28 -58.31 -9.64 -7.09
CA LEU A 28 -57.94 -8.23 -7.32
C LEU A 28 -58.68 -7.23 -6.42
N ALA A 29 -59.70 -7.65 -5.66
CA ALA A 29 -60.49 -6.75 -4.80
C ALA A 29 -60.11 -6.80 -3.30
N ALA A 30 -59.13 -7.62 -2.91
CA ALA A 30 -58.67 -7.73 -1.52
C ALA A 30 -57.35 -6.99 -1.23
N SER A 31 -56.74 -6.33 -2.24
CA SER A 31 -55.43 -5.67 -2.10
C SER A 31 -55.50 -4.13 -2.02
N LEU A 32 -56.70 -3.54 -2.12
CA LEU A 32 -56.92 -2.10 -1.92
C LEU A 32 -57.86 -1.87 -0.73
N LEU A 33 -57.40 -2.08 0.50
CA LEU A 33 -58.03 -1.51 1.72
C LEU A 33 -57.15 -1.57 2.98
N VAL A 34 -55.81 -1.63 2.85
CA VAL A 34 -54.88 -1.40 3.98
C VAL A 34 -53.91 -0.30 3.60
N ALA A 35 -54.45 0.90 3.43
CA ALA A 35 -53.71 2.15 3.30
C ALA A 35 -54.28 3.12 4.35
N ALA A 36 -54.02 2.85 5.63
CA ALA A 36 -54.23 3.76 6.74
C ALA A 36 -53.72 3.12 8.04
N CYS A 37 -52.45 3.35 8.38
CA CYS A 37 -51.99 3.53 9.77
C CYS A 37 -50.53 4.00 9.73
N GLU A 38 -50.38 5.30 9.90
CA GLU A 38 -49.15 6.05 10.11
C GLU A 38 -48.59 5.73 11.50
N ALA A 39 -47.37 5.19 11.58
CA ALA A 39 -46.38 5.41 12.65
C ALA A 39 -45.19 4.47 12.42
N SER A 40 -44.11 5.00 11.83
CA SER A 40 -42.81 4.30 11.84
C SER A 40 -42.24 4.34 13.26
N PRO A 41 -41.82 3.19 13.84
CA PRO A 41 -40.98 3.19 15.03
C PRO A 41 -39.60 3.76 14.64
N ARG A 42 -39.08 4.66 15.47
CA ARG A 42 -37.69 5.10 15.40
C ARG A 42 -36.83 3.91 15.85
N ASP A 43 -36.15 3.28 14.90
CA ASP A 43 -35.06 2.37 15.23
C ASP A 43 -33.99 3.16 15.98
N THR A 44 -33.78 2.77 17.23
CA THR A 44 -32.71 3.25 18.07
C THR A 44 -31.49 2.41 17.71
N GLU A 45 -30.67 2.90 16.77
CA GLU A 45 -29.39 2.30 16.42
C GLU A 45 -28.44 2.44 17.62
N ALA A 46 -27.86 1.33 18.08
CA ALA A 46 -26.97 1.28 19.22
C ALA A 46 -25.57 1.87 18.86
N PRO A 47 -24.94 2.67 19.73
CA PRO A 47 -23.71 3.42 19.42
C PRO A 47 -22.42 2.56 19.45
N GLY A 48 -22.51 1.24 19.24
CA GLY A 48 -21.40 0.31 19.43
C GLY A 48 -20.70 -0.15 18.14
N ALA A 49 -21.35 -0.04 16.98
CA ALA A 49 -20.86 -0.66 15.74
C ALA A 49 -19.91 0.23 14.92
N GLU A 50 -19.91 1.55 15.15
CA GLU A 50 -19.01 2.50 14.48
C GLU A 50 -17.61 2.51 15.10
N GLN A 51 -17.50 2.33 16.43
CA GLN A 51 -16.21 2.34 17.14
C GLN A 51 -15.30 1.13 16.81
N GLU A 52 -15.87 -0.03 16.45
CA GLU A 52 -15.08 -1.19 16.02
C GLU A 52 -14.59 -1.06 14.57
N ARG A 53 -15.27 -0.29 13.70
CA ARG A 53 -14.80 -0.03 12.32
C ARG A 53 -13.76 1.08 12.23
N GLU A 54 -13.87 2.08 13.11
CA GLU A 54 -12.94 3.21 13.14
C GLU A 54 -11.54 2.81 13.63
N THR A 55 -11.44 1.76 14.45
CA THR A 55 -10.16 1.21 14.93
C THR A 55 -9.41 0.38 13.87
N ALA A 56 -10.11 -0.10 12.83
CA ALA A 56 -9.52 -0.95 11.79
C ALA A 56 -8.94 -0.20 10.58
N ALA A 57 -9.15 1.12 10.48
CA ALA A 57 -8.84 1.91 9.28
C ALA A 57 -7.54 2.73 9.34
N GLN A 58 -6.82 2.74 10.46
CA GLN A 58 -5.47 3.31 10.54
C GLN A 58 -4.44 2.22 10.21
N ALA A 59 -4.42 1.81 8.94
CA ALA A 59 -3.27 1.14 8.36
C ALA A 59 -2.20 2.22 8.08
N ALA A 60 -0.95 1.95 8.45
CA ALA A 60 0.16 2.89 8.21
C ALA A 60 0.25 3.25 6.72
N GLU A 61 0.29 4.55 6.39
CA GLU A 61 0.48 5.02 5.01
C GLU A 61 1.85 4.55 4.50
N PRO A 62 1.92 3.82 3.36
CA PRO A 62 3.17 3.33 2.82
C PRO A 62 4.18 4.46 2.60
N GLY A 63 5.43 4.23 2.97
CA GLY A 63 6.52 5.20 2.80
C GLY A 63 6.70 6.17 3.97
N THR A 64 6.03 5.96 5.11
CA THR A 64 6.15 6.83 6.29
C THR A 64 6.37 6.06 7.58
N TYR A 65 7.08 6.70 8.52
CA TYR A 65 7.23 6.22 9.89
C TYR A 65 5.96 6.53 10.68
N ASP A 66 5.23 5.49 11.06
CA ASP A 66 4.08 5.56 11.97
C ASP A 66 4.54 5.32 13.42
N ARG A 67 4.21 6.28 14.28
CA ARG A 67 4.48 6.25 15.74
C ARG A 67 3.23 6.15 16.58
N SER A 68 2.06 5.98 15.97
CA SER A 68 0.78 5.90 16.68
C SER A 68 0.72 4.74 17.69
N LYS A 69 1.61 3.75 17.54
CA LYS A 69 1.78 2.59 18.42
C LYS A 69 3.04 2.64 19.28
N ALA A 70 3.76 3.77 19.31
CA ALA A 70 4.94 3.90 20.15
C ALA A 70 4.63 3.57 21.62
N GLY A 71 5.48 2.77 22.27
CA GLY A 71 5.30 2.27 23.63
C GLY A 71 4.47 0.99 23.74
N THR A 72 3.85 0.49 22.67
CA THR A 72 3.19 -0.83 22.72
C THR A 72 4.22 -1.93 22.92
N PRO A 73 3.94 -2.93 23.77
CA PRO A 73 4.87 -4.02 23.99
C PRO A 73 4.99 -4.91 22.75
N MET A 74 6.20 -5.41 22.53
CA MET A 74 6.51 -6.46 21.57
C MET A 74 5.61 -7.68 21.85
N PRO A 75 4.93 -8.22 20.82
CA PRO A 75 3.99 -9.32 21.00
C PRO A 75 4.74 -10.60 21.36
N ASP A 76 4.09 -11.44 22.16
CA ASP A 76 4.57 -12.80 22.47
C ASP A 76 4.19 -13.76 21.35
N THR A 77 4.60 -13.45 20.12
CA THR A 77 4.31 -14.28 18.95
C THR A 77 5.32 -15.41 18.85
N THR A 78 4.82 -16.63 18.60
CA THR A 78 5.67 -17.79 18.36
C THR A 78 6.07 -17.86 16.89
N LEU A 79 7.38 -17.83 16.63
CA LEU A 79 8.00 -17.88 15.31
C LEU A 79 8.85 -19.15 15.18
N LEU A 80 9.09 -19.61 13.95
CA LEU A 80 9.84 -20.84 13.71
C LEU A 80 11.28 -20.53 13.29
N ARG A 81 12.24 -21.05 14.06
CA ARG A 81 13.66 -21.07 13.64
C ARG A 81 13.92 -22.20 12.68
N ARG A 82 14.92 -22.01 11.81
CA ARG A 82 15.43 -23.07 10.96
C ARG A 82 15.97 -24.19 11.84
N ASP A 83 15.46 -25.41 11.67
CA ASP A 83 15.96 -26.65 12.31
C ASP A 83 15.99 -26.69 13.85
N GLU A 84 15.64 -25.61 14.55
CA GLU A 84 15.71 -25.50 16.02
C GLU A 84 14.34 -25.34 16.70
N GLY A 85 13.25 -25.33 15.91
CA GLY A 85 11.88 -25.28 16.41
C GLY A 85 11.37 -23.88 16.79
N PRO A 86 10.21 -23.79 17.47
CA PRO A 86 9.57 -22.53 17.78
C PRO A 86 10.36 -21.69 18.79
N MET A 87 10.23 -20.37 18.70
CA MET A 87 10.73 -19.38 19.65
C MET A 87 9.74 -18.23 19.78
N SER A 88 9.74 -17.53 20.93
CA SER A 88 8.98 -16.28 21.05
C SER A 88 9.78 -15.10 20.49
N LEU A 89 9.10 -14.14 19.86
CA LEU A 89 9.72 -12.86 19.47
C LEU A 89 10.27 -12.10 20.70
N GLN A 90 9.67 -12.27 21.89
CA GLN A 90 10.18 -11.66 23.13
C GLN A 90 11.54 -12.22 23.58
N ALA A 91 12.08 -13.24 22.92
CA ALA A 91 13.45 -13.70 23.15
C ALA A 91 14.52 -12.64 22.81
N TYR A 92 14.16 -11.60 22.04
CA TYR A 92 15.05 -10.49 21.67
C TYR A 92 15.04 -9.32 22.68
N LEU A 93 14.29 -9.43 23.78
CA LEU A 93 14.35 -8.43 24.87
C LEU A 93 15.79 -8.30 25.40
N GLY A 94 16.21 -7.06 25.65
CA GLY A 94 17.56 -6.71 26.09
C GLY A 94 18.43 -6.08 25.01
N THR A 95 18.05 -6.21 23.74
CA THR A 95 18.69 -5.57 22.59
C THR A 95 17.63 -4.83 21.76
N PRO A 96 17.90 -3.62 21.26
CA PRO A 96 17.04 -3.03 20.25
C PRO A 96 16.84 -4.00 19.08
N THR A 97 15.62 -4.10 18.57
CA THR A 97 15.28 -5.11 17.56
C THR A 97 14.53 -4.47 16.40
N LEU A 98 15.05 -4.61 15.19
CA LEU A 98 14.40 -4.24 13.94
C LEU A 98 13.76 -5.49 13.31
N VAL A 99 12.44 -5.55 13.30
CA VAL A 99 11.67 -6.66 12.75
C VAL A 99 11.14 -6.28 11.38
N ASN A 100 11.49 -7.04 10.34
CA ASN A 100 10.98 -6.86 8.98
C ASN A 100 10.08 -8.05 8.60
N LEU A 101 8.85 -7.77 8.19
CA LEU A 101 7.92 -8.75 7.64
C LEU A 101 8.10 -8.80 6.13
N TRP A 102 8.34 -10.01 5.60
CA TRP A 102 8.62 -10.22 4.18
C TRP A 102 8.01 -11.53 3.65
N ALA A 103 8.09 -11.76 2.34
CA ALA A 103 7.75 -13.05 1.75
C ALA A 103 8.54 -13.34 0.46
N THR A 104 8.72 -14.60 0.10
CA THR A 104 9.49 -15.04 -1.09
C THR A 104 8.88 -14.60 -2.42
N TRP A 105 7.60 -14.23 -2.43
CA TRP A 105 6.88 -13.71 -3.60
C TRP A 105 6.80 -12.17 -3.62
N CYS A 106 7.28 -11.50 -2.57
CA CYS A 106 7.25 -10.05 -2.46
C CYS A 106 8.51 -9.43 -3.07
N ALA A 107 8.42 -8.99 -4.32
CA ALA A 107 9.55 -8.35 -5.03
C ALA A 107 10.18 -7.16 -4.27
N PRO A 108 9.43 -6.17 -3.73
CA PRO A 108 10.03 -5.07 -3.00
C PRO A 108 10.72 -5.52 -1.71
N CYS A 109 10.19 -6.54 -1.02
CA CYS A 109 10.84 -7.12 0.15
C CYS A 109 12.21 -7.71 -0.23
N ILE A 110 12.26 -8.49 -1.31
CA ILE A 110 13.51 -9.12 -1.77
C ILE A 110 14.57 -8.06 -2.14
N ALA A 111 14.14 -6.94 -2.70
CA ALA A 111 15.03 -5.85 -3.09
C ALA A 111 15.73 -5.18 -1.89
N GLU A 112 15.08 -5.09 -0.72
CA GLU A 112 15.64 -4.45 0.47
C GLU A 112 16.44 -5.40 1.38
N MET A 113 16.28 -6.71 1.25
CA MET A 113 16.96 -7.71 2.09
C MET A 113 18.49 -7.54 2.15
N PRO A 114 19.22 -7.26 1.04
CA PRO A 114 20.66 -7.05 1.11
C PRO A 114 21.07 -5.82 1.94
N ALA A 115 20.24 -4.77 1.97
CA ALA A 115 20.50 -3.59 2.79
C ALA A 115 20.27 -3.89 4.28
N LEU A 116 19.22 -4.65 4.59
CA LEU A 116 18.94 -5.12 5.96
C LEU A 116 20.04 -6.04 6.50
N ASP A 117 20.60 -6.93 5.66
CA ASP A 117 21.70 -7.79 6.07
C ASP A 117 22.99 -6.99 6.34
N ARG A 118 23.32 -6.01 5.48
CA ARG A 118 24.43 -5.08 5.73
C ARG A 118 24.23 -4.25 6.99
N LEU A 119 23.00 -3.83 7.27
CA LEU A 119 22.67 -3.12 8.50
C LEU A 119 22.92 -3.99 9.73
N ALA A 120 22.54 -5.26 9.68
CA ALA A 120 22.80 -6.23 10.74
C ALA A 120 24.32 -6.41 10.96
N GLU A 121 25.09 -6.53 9.88
CA GLU A 121 26.56 -6.59 9.94
C GLU A 121 27.15 -5.32 10.57
N ALA A 122 26.73 -4.15 10.12
CA ALA A 122 27.26 -2.87 10.56
C ALA A 122 26.95 -2.55 12.03
N ARG A 123 25.78 -2.97 12.51
CA ARG A 123 25.36 -2.77 13.91
C ARG A 123 25.90 -3.84 14.85
N GLY A 124 26.21 -5.03 14.34
CA GLY A 124 26.67 -6.15 15.15
C GLY A 124 25.71 -6.45 16.30
N GLY A 125 26.22 -6.69 17.51
CA GLY A 125 25.38 -6.95 18.68
C GLY A 125 24.66 -5.74 19.29
N GLY A 126 24.67 -4.57 18.62
CA GLY A 126 23.96 -3.37 19.06
C GLY A 126 22.52 -3.28 18.58
N LEU A 127 22.14 -4.06 17.57
CA LEU A 127 20.79 -4.13 17.02
C LEU A 127 20.55 -5.53 16.45
N ASP A 128 19.49 -6.19 16.89
CA ASP A 128 19.04 -7.42 16.26
C ASP A 128 18.18 -7.09 15.04
N VAL A 129 18.60 -7.52 13.85
CA VAL A 129 17.78 -7.41 12.62
C VAL A 129 17.15 -8.77 12.34
N VAL A 130 15.82 -8.82 12.38
CA VAL A 130 15.03 -10.04 12.33
C VAL A 130 14.09 -10.00 11.12
N LEU A 131 14.36 -10.83 10.11
CA LEU A 131 13.56 -10.99 8.90
C LEU A 131 12.54 -12.11 9.11
N VAL A 132 11.27 -11.77 9.32
CA VAL A 132 10.18 -12.72 9.56
C VAL A 132 9.39 -12.96 8.28
N SER A 133 9.55 -14.14 7.70
CA SER A 133 8.81 -14.56 6.50
C SER A 133 7.36 -14.88 6.83
N GLN A 134 6.45 -14.37 6.00
CA GLN A 134 5.00 -14.60 6.01
C GLN A 134 4.59 -15.67 4.99
N ASP A 135 5.54 -16.48 4.49
CA ASP A 135 5.26 -17.57 3.57
C ASP A 135 4.58 -18.73 4.31
N SER A 136 3.35 -19.07 3.91
CA SER A 136 2.57 -20.16 4.52
C SER A 136 3.20 -21.54 4.35
N GLY A 137 4.12 -21.71 3.39
CA GLY A 137 4.94 -22.91 3.25
C GLY A 137 6.09 -23.02 4.27
N GLY A 138 6.31 -21.99 5.10
CA GLY A 138 7.37 -21.95 6.11
C GLY A 138 8.75 -22.27 5.54
N TRP A 139 9.56 -23.00 6.32
CA TRP A 139 10.94 -23.31 5.95
C TRP A 139 11.11 -24.17 4.69
N GLU A 140 10.07 -24.91 4.27
CA GLU A 140 10.10 -25.66 3.00
C GLU A 140 10.13 -24.71 1.79
N GLN A 141 9.52 -23.53 1.90
CA GLN A 141 9.52 -22.49 0.88
C GLN A 141 10.71 -21.53 1.02
N ILE A 142 11.08 -21.18 2.26
CA ILE A 142 12.14 -20.20 2.56
C ILE A 142 13.53 -20.76 2.24
N SER A 143 13.81 -22.01 2.60
CA SER A 143 15.15 -22.61 2.43
C SER A 143 15.70 -22.54 1.00
N PRO A 144 14.99 -22.99 -0.05
CA PRO A 144 15.48 -22.91 -1.43
C PRO A 144 15.53 -21.47 -1.97
N PHE A 145 14.85 -20.51 -1.33
CA PHE A 145 14.97 -19.11 -1.67
C PHE A 145 16.29 -18.52 -1.14
N LEU A 146 16.63 -18.80 0.13
CA LEU A 146 17.85 -18.28 0.76
C LEU A 146 19.14 -18.86 0.15
N GLU A 147 19.06 -19.99 -0.57
CA GLU A 147 20.18 -20.48 -1.40
C GLU A 147 20.53 -19.54 -2.57
N ARG A 148 19.58 -18.71 -3.01
CA ARG A 148 19.73 -17.77 -4.14
C ARG A 148 19.93 -16.32 -3.69
N VAL A 149 19.37 -15.96 -2.54
CA VAL A 149 19.50 -14.64 -1.91
C VAL A 149 20.06 -14.88 -0.51
N PRO A 150 21.39 -14.98 -0.37
CA PRO A 150 22.01 -15.29 0.92
C PRO A 150 21.85 -14.13 1.89
N ILE A 151 21.50 -14.47 3.12
CA ILE A 151 21.43 -13.58 4.29
C ILE A 151 22.36 -14.19 5.33
N GLU A 152 23.42 -13.48 5.69
CA GLU A 152 24.50 -14.01 6.52
C GLU A 152 24.48 -13.48 7.96
N HIS A 153 23.96 -12.26 8.16
CA HIS A 153 24.04 -11.52 9.40
C HIS A 153 22.68 -11.32 10.06
N ALA A 154 21.64 -11.02 9.28
CA ALA A 154 20.29 -10.89 9.81
C ALA A 154 19.71 -12.26 10.19
N VAL A 155 18.91 -12.31 11.25
CA VAL A 155 18.23 -13.54 11.66
C VAL A 155 16.98 -13.72 10.80
N VAL A 156 16.81 -14.91 10.21
CA VAL A 156 15.59 -15.25 9.47
C VAL A 156 14.70 -16.18 10.29
N LEU A 157 13.43 -15.82 10.43
CA LEU A 157 12.39 -16.61 11.10
C LEU A 157 11.20 -16.83 10.16
N ALA A 158 10.40 -17.86 10.43
CA ALA A 158 9.17 -18.12 9.68
C ALA A 158 7.92 -17.96 10.56
N ASP A 159 6.88 -17.36 9.98
CA ASP A 159 5.55 -17.17 10.56
C ASP A 159 4.48 -17.67 9.56
N PRO A 160 4.33 -18.99 9.39
CA PRO A 160 3.47 -19.57 8.36
C PRO A 160 1.98 -19.31 8.61
N ASP A 161 1.60 -19.08 9.87
CA ASP A 161 0.24 -18.76 10.29
C ASP A 161 -0.05 -17.25 10.22
N MET A 162 0.96 -16.43 9.94
CA MET A 162 0.90 -14.96 9.88
C MET A 162 0.41 -14.33 11.19
N ASP A 163 0.66 -14.99 12.32
CA ASP A 163 0.21 -14.56 13.64
C ASP A 163 0.82 -13.20 14.00
N LEU A 164 2.07 -12.95 13.59
CA LEU A 164 2.72 -11.66 13.83
C LEU A 164 2.01 -10.55 13.06
N ALA A 165 1.71 -10.77 11.78
CA ALA A 165 1.00 -9.81 10.95
C ALA A 165 -0.42 -9.51 11.47
N THR A 166 -1.09 -10.44 12.16
CA THR A 166 -2.39 -10.13 12.79
C THR A 166 -2.29 -9.05 13.88
N GLY A 167 -1.15 -8.97 14.58
CA GLY A 167 -0.85 -7.89 15.53
C GLY A 167 -0.54 -6.54 14.87
N TYR A 168 -0.27 -6.57 13.56
CA TYR A 168 0.09 -5.41 12.74
C TYR A 168 -0.82 -5.35 11.52
N PRO A 169 -2.05 -4.78 11.62
CA PRO A 169 -2.90 -4.56 10.46
C PRO A 169 -2.21 -3.57 9.50
N ALA A 170 -1.37 -4.12 8.64
CA ALA A 170 -0.56 -3.43 7.67
C ALA A 170 -1.23 -3.52 6.31
N PRO A 171 -1.13 -2.49 5.47
CA PRO A 171 -1.74 -2.53 4.14
C PRO A 171 -1.03 -3.51 3.18
N GLY A 172 0.14 -4.05 3.54
CA GLY A 172 0.90 -5.00 2.73
C GLY A 172 2.33 -5.21 3.24
N LEU A 173 3.14 -5.93 2.45
CA LEU A 173 4.57 -6.17 2.68
C LEU A 173 5.44 -5.31 1.72
N PRO A 174 6.68 -4.97 2.10
CA PRO A 174 7.28 -5.23 3.40
C PRO A 174 6.72 -4.31 4.49
N MET A 175 6.90 -4.72 5.75
CA MET A 175 6.62 -3.88 6.90
C MET A 175 7.76 -4.02 7.90
N THR A 176 8.30 -2.89 8.35
CA THR A 176 9.41 -2.89 9.31
C THR A 176 9.02 -2.20 10.59
N ILE A 177 9.34 -2.79 11.74
CA ILE A 177 9.02 -2.28 13.07
C ILE A 177 10.31 -2.22 13.89
N LEU A 178 10.56 -1.10 14.55
CA LEU A 178 11.67 -0.97 15.49
C LEU A 178 11.16 -1.04 16.92
N TYR A 179 11.80 -1.87 17.73
CA TYR A 179 11.64 -1.94 19.17
C TYR A 179 12.90 -1.49 19.90
N ASP A 180 12.72 -0.83 21.04
CA ASP A 180 13.81 -0.61 21.99
C ASP A 180 14.21 -1.90 22.72
N ALA A 181 15.25 -1.82 23.54
CA ALA A 181 15.74 -2.95 24.34
C ALA A 181 14.75 -3.46 25.39
N ALA A 182 13.74 -2.67 25.79
CA ALA A 182 12.67 -3.10 26.68
C ALA A 182 11.51 -3.78 25.91
N GLY A 183 11.63 -3.91 24.58
CA GLY A 183 10.59 -4.43 23.70
C GLY A 183 9.43 -3.47 23.54
N LYS A 184 9.66 -2.16 23.61
CA LYS A 184 8.65 -1.15 23.30
C LYS A 184 8.81 -0.72 21.87
N GLU A 185 7.72 -0.74 21.13
CA GLU A 185 7.71 -0.24 19.76
C GLU A 185 8.08 1.25 19.77
N LEU A 186 8.99 1.65 18.89
CA LEU A 186 9.35 3.05 18.68
C LEU A 186 8.59 3.59 17.47
N TRP A 187 8.57 2.83 16.38
CA TRP A 187 7.87 3.15 15.15
C TRP A 187 7.72 1.90 14.27
N ARG A 188 6.85 2.03 13.26
CA ARG A 188 6.71 1.09 12.15
C ARG A 188 6.76 1.83 10.81
N TYR A 189 7.14 1.15 9.75
CA TYR A 189 7.26 1.66 8.39
C TYR A 189 6.67 0.64 7.42
N ALA A 190 5.68 1.04 6.62
CA ALA A 190 5.07 0.19 5.60
C ALA A 190 5.69 0.48 4.22
N GLY A 191 6.06 -0.55 3.47
CA GLY A 191 6.72 -0.43 2.16
C GLY A 191 8.24 -0.52 2.22
N PRO A 192 8.91 -0.54 1.05
CA PRO A 192 10.36 -0.71 0.96
C PRO A 192 11.12 0.55 1.44
N ASN A 193 12.34 0.36 1.95
CA ASN A 193 13.21 1.46 2.39
C ASN A 193 14.70 1.18 2.09
N GLU A 194 15.53 2.23 2.15
CA GLU A 194 16.99 2.16 2.05
C GLU A 194 17.60 2.09 3.47
N TRP A 195 17.87 0.87 3.95
CA TRP A 195 18.21 0.60 5.35
C TRP A 195 19.69 0.80 5.73
N ASP A 196 20.58 0.92 4.73
CA ASP A 196 22.03 0.96 4.90
C ASP A 196 22.62 2.39 4.95
N GLU A 197 21.79 3.43 4.82
CA GLU A 197 22.22 4.81 5.07
C GLU A 197 22.26 5.12 6.58
N GLU A 198 23.32 5.81 7.02
CA GLU A 198 23.58 6.14 8.43
C GLU A 198 22.43 6.90 9.12
N GLY A 199 21.46 7.44 8.38
CA GLY A 199 20.27 8.13 8.90
C GLY A 199 19.06 7.24 9.22
N ALA A 200 18.96 6.01 8.70
CA ALA A 200 17.73 5.20 8.80
C ALA A 200 17.33 4.84 10.25
N LEU A 201 18.30 4.88 11.17
CA LEU A 201 18.10 4.65 12.62
C LEU A 201 18.68 5.77 13.50
N ALA A 202 19.48 6.70 12.96
CA ALA A 202 20.34 7.57 13.78
C ALA A 202 19.66 8.82 14.35
N GLU A 203 18.46 9.17 13.93
CA GLU A 203 17.81 10.40 14.43
C GLU A 203 17.22 10.23 15.85
N GLU A 204 17.19 9.03 16.44
CA GLU A 204 16.24 8.78 17.55
C GLU A 204 16.70 7.98 18.77
N GLU A 205 17.92 7.44 18.79
CA GLU A 205 18.49 6.90 20.04
C GLU A 205 18.77 8.01 21.09
N GLY A 206 18.55 9.28 20.74
CA GLY A 206 18.67 10.45 21.62
C GLY A 206 17.37 10.97 22.24
N ALA A 207 16.21 10.37 21.96
CA ALA A 207 14.91 10.86 22.41
C ALA A 207 14.27 9.99 23.51
N ASP A 208 15.09 9.39 24.39
CA ASP A 208 14.58 8.84 25.65
C ASP A 208 14.37 9.97 26.67
N ALA A 209 13.26 9.86 27.41
CA ALA A 209 12.74 10.73 28.47
C ALA A 209 11.94 11.98 28.06
N GLY A 210 10.71 11.75 27.62
CA GLY A 210 9.55 12.53 28.07
C GLY A 210 8.95 13.50 27.07
N ASP A 211 7.75 13.18 26.58
CA ASP A 211 6.51 13.90 26.93
C ASP A 211 5.38 13.32 26.08
N ALA A 212 4.40 12.70 26.74
CA ALA A 212 3.14 12.34 26.11
C ALA A 212 2.27 13.59 26.12
N GLY A 213 2.42 14.42 25.09
CA GLY A 213 1.68 15.68 24.92
C GLY A 213 0.83 15.65 23.66
N ASP A 214 -0.48 15.53 23.87
CA ASP A 214 -1.61 15.76 22.96
C ASP A 214 -1.41 16.94 22.00
N GLU A 215 -1.49 16.70 20.68
CA GLU A 215 -2.06 17.64 19.72
C GLU A 215 -2.74 16.87 18.57
N SER A 216 -4.03 16.60 18.77
CA SER A 216 -4.95 16.28 17.68
C SER A 216 -5.20 17.51 16.81
N ALA A 217 -4.65 17.53 15.60
CA ALA A 217 -5.04 18.46 14.55
C ALA A 217 -5.21 17.72 13.22
N SER A 218 -6.42 17.80 12.68
CA SER A 218 -6.92 17.15 11.47
C SER A 218 -6.04 17.39 10.23
N ALA A 219 -5.55 16.32 9.59
CA ALA A 219 -5.05 16.32 8.21
C ALA A 219 -4.88 14.88 7.68
N GLY A 220 -5.98 14.21 7.36
CA GLY A 220 -5.93 12.95 6.60
C GLY A 220 -5.36 13.18 5.20
N ASP A 221 -4.48 12.29 4.75
CA ASP A 221 -3.86 12.22 3.40
C ASP A 221 -2.83 13.32 3.03
N ALA A 222 -2.89 14.50 3.66
CA ALA A 222 -1.84 15.50 3.48
C ALA A 222 -0.50 15.09 4.14
N GLY A 223 -0.56 14.33 5.25
CA GLY A 223 0.58 13.96 6.08
C GLY A 223 1.52 12.91 5.47
N GLY A 224 0.97 11.84 4.87
CA GLY A 224 1.76 10.76 4.28
C GLY A 224 2.64 11.26 3.13
N GLN A 225 2.02 12.02 2.24
CA GLN A 225 2.74 12.63 1.12
C GLN A 225 3.65 13.78 1.56
N ALA A 226 3.31 14.54 2.61
CA ALA A 226 4.19 15.58 3.14
C ALA A 226 5.47 14.98 3.76
N ALA A 227 5.37 13.82 4.41
CA ALA A 227 6.52 13.09 4.94
C ALA A 227 7.38 12.50 3.80
N ALA A 228 6.77 11.87 2.78
CA ALA A 228 7.48 11.42 1.58
C ALA A 228 8.16 12.59 0.84
N ASP A 229 7.47 13.71 0.70
CA ASP A 229 8.01 14.95 0.12
C ASP A 229 9.15 15.52 0.99
N THR A 230 9.09 15.37 2.31
CA THR A 230 10.17 15.79 3.24
C THR A 230 11.40 14.90 3.10
N GLY A 231 11.23 13.58 2.99
CA GLY A 231 12.32 12.65 2.69
C GLY A 231 12.99 13.00 1.37
N LEU A 232 12.21 13.17 0.30
CA LEU A 232 12.71 13.62 -1.00
C LEU A 232 13.48 14.95 -0.89
N ARG A 233 12.99 15.94 -0.10
CA ARG A 233 13.71 17.20 0.15
C ARG A 233 15.06 16.98 0.82
N ALA A 234 15.14 16.07 1.78
CA ALA A 234 16.37 15.72 2.48
C ALA A 234 17.42 15.15 1.51
N HIS A 235 17.00 14.32 0.55
CA HIS A 235 17.86 13.79 -0.53
C HIS A 235 18.08 14.77 -1.69
N GLY A 236 17.88 16.07 -1.47
CA GLY A 236 18.17 17.11 -2.47
C GLY A 236 17.14 17.22 -3.60
N VAL A 237 16.08 16.43 -3.60
CA VAL A 237 15.01 16.55 -4.61
C VAL A 237 14.29 17.88 -4.41
N ARG A 238 14.07 18.59 -5.50
CA ARG A 238 13.38 19.91 -5.51
C ARG A 238 12.15 19.91 -6.41
N TYR A 239 11.92 18.84 -7.14
CA TYR A 239 10.71 18.69 -7.93
C TYR A 239 10.34 17.20 -8.02
N VAL A 240 9.06 16.92 -7.84
CA VAL A 240 8.50 15.57 -7.98
C VAL A 240 7.28 15.63 -8.89
N ALA A 241 7.17 14.65 -9.79
CA ALA A 241 5.98 14.42 -10.61
C ALA A 241 5.63 12.93 -10.60
N ARG A 242 4.33 12.61 -10.67
CA ARG A 242 3.84 11.24 -10.55
C ARG A 242 2.52 11.03 -11.28
N GLY A 243 2.22 9.78 -11.62
CA GLY A 243 0.88 9.38 -12.06
C GLY A 243 0.67 7.88 -11.85
N GLN A 244 -0.58 7.45 -11.96
CA GLN A 244 -1.03 6.14 -11.46
C GLN A 244 -1.25 5.04 -12.50
N GLU A 245 -1.49 5.34 -13.78
CA GLU A 245 -1.85 4.30 -14.75
C GLU A 245 -1.18 4.49 -16.13
N PRO A 246 -0.15 3.68 -16.45
CA PRO A 246 0.65 2.89 -15.51
C PRO A 246 1.37 3.79 -14.49
N GLY A 247 1.71 3.24 -13.32
CA GLY A 247 2.38 3.98 -12.26
C GLY A 247 3.74 4.52 -12.71
N TRP A 248 4.00 5.80 -12.46
CA TRP A 248 5.28 6.43 -12.77
C TRP A 248 5.63 7.53 -11.77
N LEU A 249 6.93 7.74 -11.57
CA LEU A 249 7.51 8.73 -10.68
C LEU A 249 8.72 9.39 -11.37
N ALA A 250 8.79 10.72 -11.30
CA ALA A 250 9.95 11.49 -11.71
C ALA A 250 10.43 12.39 -10.57
N THR A 251 11.71 12.28 -10.20
CA THR A 251 12.35 13.07 -9.14
C THR A 251 13.55 13.83 -9.70
N LEU A 252 13.58 15.15 -9.45
CA LEU A 252 14.65 16.04 -9.93
C LEU A 252 15.49 16.56 -8.76
N VAL A 253 16.77 16.24 -8.78
CA VAL A 253 17.82 16.83 -7.94
C VAL A 253 18.58 17.86 -8.78
N PRO A 254 18.42 19.18 -8.53
CA PRO A 254 19.00 20.20 -9.40
C PRO A 254 20.52 20.11 -9.51
N GLY A 255 21.03 20.15 -10.74
CA GLY A 255 22.48 20.10 -11.01
C GLY A 255 23.11 18.72 -10.85
N GLU A 256 22.33 17.71 -10.43
CA GLU A 256 22.81 16.34 -10.25
C GLU A 256 22.13 15.39 -11.23
N ARG A 257 20.84 15.10 -11.04
CA ARG A 257 20.14 14.07 -11.82
C ARG A 257 18.62 14.25 -11.86
N LEU A 258 18.03 13.65 -12.89
CA LEU A 258 16.60 13.38 -13.00
C LEU A 258 16.41 11.87 -13.08
N THR A 259 15.69 11.28 -12.13
CA THR A 259 15.32 9.87 -12.15
C THR A 259 13.87 9.74 -12.61
N VAL A 260 13.61 8.82 -13.54
CA VAL A 260 12.27 8.50 -14.04
C VAL A 260 12.05 7.00 -13.88
N ALA A 261 11.12 6.62 -13.02
CA ALA A 261 10.64 5.26 -12.87
C ALA A 261 9.25 5.15 -13.52
N VAL A 262 9.05 4.19 -14.42
CA VAL A 262 7.78 3.89 -15.09
C VAL A 262 7.38 2.44 -14.85
N ASP A 263 6.14 2.10 -15.22
CA ASP A 263 5.60 0.74 -15.09
C ASP A 263 5.72 0.21 -13.65
N TYR A 264 5.31 1.05 -12.68
CA TYR A 264 5.38 0.74 -11.25
C TYR A 264 6.80 0.46 -10.74
N GLY A 265 7.82 1.03 -11.41
CA GLY A 265 9.22 0.88 -11.02
C GLY A 265 9.94 -0.26 -11.71
N GLU A 266 9.27 -1.03 -12.58
CA GLU A 266 9.94 -2.09 -13.36
C GLU A 266 11.03 -1.52 -14.29
N THR A 267 10.84 -0.28 -14.77
CA THR A 267 11.84 0.40 -15.60
C THR A 267 12.23 1.72 -14.95
N GLU A 268 13.49 1.84 -14.56
CA GLU A 268 14.08 3.09 -14.07
C GLU A 268 15.15 3.59 -15.05
N VAL A 269 15.04 4.86 -15.44
CA VAL A 269 16.02 5.54 -16.28
C VAL A 269 16.49 6.81 -15.57
N ARG A 270 17.81 7.04 -15.61
CA ARG A 270 18.44 8.21 -15.01
C ARG A 270 19.01 9.09 -16.11
N PHE A 271 18.74 10.39 -16.00
CA PHE A 271 19.26 11.41 -16.89
C PHE A 271 20.11 12.42 -16.10
N PRO A 272 21.12 13.04 -16.71
CA PRO A 272 21.76 14.21 -16.12
C PRO A 272 20.72 15.31 -15.88
N ALA A 273 20.85 16.04 -14.78
CA ALA A 273 19.93 17.14 -14.52
C ALA A 273 19.95 18.16 -15.67
N PRO A 274 18.79 18.71 -16.08
CA PRO A 274 18.74 19.74 -17.10
C PRO A 274 19.60 20.93 -16.67
N ALA A 275 20.44 21.43 -17.58
CA ALA A 275 21.39 22.53 -17.33
C ALA A 275 20.72 23.80 -16.77
N GLN A 276 19.43 23.98 -17.04
CA GLN A 276 18.59 24.99 -16.41
C GLN A 276 17.37 24.29 -15.79
N ALA A 277 17.54 23.70 -14.61
CA ALA A 277 16.42 23.24 -13.81
C ALA A 277 15.51 24.44 -13.47
N PRO A 278 14.29 24.51 -14.02
CA PRO A 278 13.42 25.67 -13.88
C PRO A 278 12.94 25.79 -12.45
N ARG A 279 13.08 26.99 -11.87
CA ARG A 279 12.73 27.27 -10.46
C ARG A 279 11.23 27.40 -10.20
N LYS A 280 10.43 27.56 -11.26
CA LYS A 280 8.98 27.73 -11.23
C LYS A 280 8.35 27.15 -12.50
N ALA A 281 7.17 26.56 -12.38
CA ALA A 281 6.30 26.24 -13.51
C ALA A 281 5.78 27.53 -14.19
N PRO A 282 5.38 27.47 -15.48
CA PRO A 282 5.48 26.33 -16.39
C PRO A 282 6.91 26.16 -16.97
N PHE A 283 7.25 24.94 -17.36
CA PHE A 283 8.51 24.66 -18.04
C PHE A 283 8.47 23.37 -18.85
N SER A 284 9.40 23.24 -19.80
CA SER A 284 9.61 22.01 -20.54
C SER A 284 11.07 21.83 -20.90
N PHE A 285 11.55 20.60 -20.93
CA PHE A 285 12.88 20.26 -21.41
C PHE A 285 12.89 18.87 -22.04
N GLU A 286 13.92 18.65 -22.84
CA GLU A 286 14.22 17.36 -23.47
C GLU A 286 15.62 16.93 -23.07
N LEU A 287 15.77 15.64 -22.77
CA LEU A 287 17.03 15.02 -22.39
C LEU A 287 17.24 13.76 -23.21
N GLU A 288 18.48 13.50 -23.58
CA GLU A 288 18.91 12.25 -24.20
C GLU A 288 20.14 11.75 -23.46
N ASP A 289 20.09 10.52 -22.97
CA ASP A 289 21.24 9.87 -22.34
C ASP A 289 21.12 8.36 -22.46
N GLY A 290 22.25 7.67 -22.61
CA GLY A 290 22.28 6.20 -22.63
C GLY A 290 21.41 5.51 -23.71
N GLY A 291 20.99 6.23 -24.76
CA GLY A 291 20.07 5.72 -25.79
C GLY A 291 18.59 5.88 -25.45
N HIS A 292 18.27 6.50 -24.31
CA HIS A 292 16.92 6.89 -23.92
C HIS A 292 16.67 8.36 -24.25
N SER A 293 15.42 8.65 -24.62
CA SER A 293 14.92 10.00 -24.89
C SER A 293 13.80 10.35 -23.93
N LEU A 294 13.88 11.54 -23.33
CA LEU A 294 12.89 12.05 -22.40
C LEU A 294 12.43 13.44 -22.82
N SER A 295 11.12 13.66 -22.86
CA SER A 295 10.51 14.99 -22.89
C SER A 295 9.63 15.16 -21.66
N LEU A 296 9.85 16.21 -20.87
CA LEU A 296 9.02 16.53 -19.71
C LEU A 296 8.45 17.93 -19.87
N THR A 297 7.13 18.03 -19.77
CA THR A 297 6.36 19.29 -19.83
C THR A 297 5.56 19.45 -18.55
N VAL A 298 5.77 20.57 -17.86
CA VAL A 298 5.05 20.98 -16.66
C VAL A 298 4.25 22.24 -16.96
N ARG A 299 2.95 22.22 -16.69
CA ARG A 299 2.04 23.37 -16.82
C ARG A 299 1.60 23.85 -15.45
N ASP A 300 1.45 25.16 -15.30
CA ASP A 300 0.86 25.79 -14.12
C ASP A 300 -0.67 25.66 -14.19
N GLU A 301 -1.14 24.43 -13.99
CA GLU A 301 -2.54 24.02 -14.09
C GLU A 301 -2.81 23.02 -12.97
N SER A 302 -3.87 23.27 -12.19
CA SER A 302 -4.23 22.38 -11.08
C SER A 302 -4.50 20.97 -11.60
N CYS A 303 -3.86 19.99 -10.97
CA CYS A 303 -4.01 18.57 -11.27
C CYS A 303 -4.54 17.86 -10.03
N GLU A 304 -5.57 17.05 -10.17
CA GLU A 304 -6.09 16.24 -9.07
C GLU A 304 -5.64 14.80 -9.27
N ASP A 305 -5.05 14.21 -8.25
CA ASP A 305 -4.71 12.79 -8.23
C ASP A 305 -6.01 11.98 -8.04
N PRO A 306 -6.44 11.17 -9.02
CA PRO A 306 -7.73 10.49 -8.96
C PRO A 306 -7.85 9.38 -7.89
N MET A 307 -6.76 8.97 -7.23
CA MET A 307 -6.84 8.01 -6.12
C MET A 307 -6.95 8.71 -4.76
N SER A 308 -6.16 9.76 -4.52
CA SER A 308 -6.17 10.52 -3.25
C SER A 308 -7.18 11.67 -3.24
N GLY A 309 -7.61 12.14 -4.41
CA GLY A 309 -8.37 13.39 -4.55
C GLY A 309 -7.53 14.65 -4.25
N ARG A 310 -6.21 14.51 -4.12
CA ARG A 310 -5.32 15.63 -3.76
C ARG A 310 -5.06 16.53 -4.94
N ALA A 311 -5.21 17.83 -4.71
CA ALA A 311 -4.82 18.85 -5.67
C ALA A 311 -3.30 19.11 -5.63
N TYR A 312 -2.72 19.16 -6.82
CA TYR A 312 -1.35 19.56 -7.09
C TYR A 312 -1.36 20.84 -7.91
N PRO A 313 -0.35 21.70 -7.76
CA PRO A 313 -0.31 22.98 -8.47
C PRO A 313 -0.06 22.81 -9.97
N HIS A 314 0.52 21.67 -10.40
CA HIS A 314 0.95 21.49 -11.77
C HIS A 314 0.43 20.20 -12.42
N SER A 315 0.07 20.31 -13.70
CA SER A 315 -0.16 19.16 -14.59
C SER A 315 1.13 18.83 -15.33
N VAL A 316 1.44 17.54 -15.42
CA VAL A 316 2.71 17.05 -16.00
C VAL A 316 2.42 16.06 -17.13
N SER A 317 3.15 16.23 -18.22
CA SER A 317 3.21 15.28 -19.33
C SER A 317 4.67 14.86 -19.49
N LEU A 318 4.94 13.57 -19.34
CA LEU A 318 6.26 12.97 -19.49
C LEU A 318 6.22 12.01 -20.67
N THR A 319 7.20 12.08 -21.57
CA THR A 319 7.35 11.14 -22.67
C THR A 319 8.73 10.48 -22.57
N LEU A 320 8.78 9.19 -22.29
CA LEU A 320 10.00 8.38 -22.22
C LEU A 320 9.99 7.39 -23.38
N ASP A 321 11.00 7.44 -24.26
CA ASP A 321 11.16 6.57 -25.42
C ASP A 321 9.91 6.47 -26.30
N GLY A 322 9.23 7.61 -26.49
CA GLY A 322 8.01 7.73 -27.27
C GLY A 322 6.72 7.32 -26.53
N ARG A 323 6.80 6.76 -25.33
CA ARG A 323 5.63 6.45 -24.48
C ARG A 323 5.30 7.67 -23.62
N THR A 324 4.05 8.12 -23.67
CA THR A 324 3.61 9.32 -22.95
C THR A 324 2.79 8.96 -21.72
N PHE A 325 3.15 9.57 -20.60
CA PHE A 325 2.57 9.45 -19.27
C PHE A 325 2.04 10.82 -18.85
N ARG A 326 0.93 10.82 -18.11
CA ARG A 326 0.32 12.04 -17.57
C ARG A 326 0.16 11.91 -16.08
N GLY A 327 0.19 13.04 -15.38
CA GLY A 327 0.07 13.05 -13.95
C GLY A 327 0.25 14.44 -13.36
N CYS A 328 0.51 14.48 -12.07
CA CYS A 328 0.57 15.69 -11.28
C CYS A 328 1.99 15.94 -10.77
N GLY A 329 2.33 17.21 -10.51
CA GLY A 329 3.65 17.56 -10.00
C GLY A 329 3.63 18.72 -9.03
N THR A 330 4.68 18.80 -8.20
CA THR A 330 4.89 19.89 -7.26
C THR A 330 6.37 20.17 -7.07
N ALA A 331 6.68 21.42 -6.76
CA ALA A 331 7.99 21.78 -6.24
C ALA A 331 8.11 21.35 -4.78
N LEU A 332 9.32 20.93 -4.42
CA LEU A 332 9.77 20.63 -3.07
C LEU A 332 10.83 21.67 -2.61
#